data_AF-A0A7Z8QI73-F1
#
_entry.id   AF-A0A7Z8QI73-F1
#
_cell.length_a   1.000
_cell.length_b   1.000
_cell.length_c   1.000
_cell.angle_alpha   90.00
_cell.angle_beta   90.00
_cell.angle_gamma   90.00
#
_symmetry.space_group_name_H-M   'P 1'
#
loop_
_entity.id
_entity.type
_entity.pdbx_description
1 polymer ?
#
loop_
_entity_poly.entity_id
_entity_poly.type
_entity_poly.pdbx_seq_one_letter_code
_entity_poly.pdbx_strand_id
1 'polypeptide(L)'
;MNSNDKKEIINAGADNMYKLAGNVIMMANLGFIPTRIKKPYIFSMNTYLVTGLAGYSKSLKKLAEIYSQGSITDKDSIKAEKIKAASKLILEGAEPMNAISEVGFKASDIDPDEEDVSYSDLQDSYIKTYNYLFPPIDQEESAL
;
A
#
# COMPACT_ATOMS: atom_id res chain seq x y z
N MET A 1 10.84 23.30 8.60
CA MET A 1 11.16 22.44 7.44
C MET A 1 10.42 22.93 6.19
N ASN A 2 11.10 23.10 5.05
CA ASN A 2 10.48 23.63 3.82
C ASN A 2 9.63 22.54 3.11
N SER A 3 8.81 22.93 2.12
CA SER A 3 7.91 22.00 1.41
C SER A 3 8.63 20.94 0.58
N ASN A 4 9.86 21.20 0.13
CA ASN A 4 10.66 20.28 -0.65
C ASN A 4 11.31 19.22 0.24
N ASP A 5 11.89 19.63 1.39
CA ASP A 5 12.46 18.71 2.39
C ASP A 5 11.40 17.72 2.88
N LYS A 6 10.16 18.21 3.09
CA LYS A 6 9.00 17.37 3.45
C LYS A 6 8.73 16.31 2.40
N LYS A 7 8.64 16.73 1.12
CA LYS A 7 8.37 15.82 0.00
C LYS A 7 9.47 14.77 -0.17
N GLU A 8 10.72 15.13 0.09
CA GLU A 8 11.84 14.18 0.06
C GLU A 8 11.77 13.14 1.18
N ILE A 9 11.50 13.56 2.43
CA ILE A 9 11.34 12.64 3.57
C ILE A 9 10.17 11.67 3.35
N ILE A 10 9.02 12.21 2.90
CA ILE A 10 7.84 11.43 2.53
C ILE A 10 8.19 10.36 1.48
N ASN A 11 8.86 10.77 0.40
CA ASN A 11 9.23 9.86 -0.68
C ASN A 11 10.24 8.80 -0.21
N ALA A 12 11.19 9.16 0.66
CA ALA A 12 12.13 8.22 1.25
C ALA A 12 11.44 7.19 2.15
N GLY A 13 10.48 7.62 2.97
CA GLY A 13 9.65 6.73 3.79
C GLY A 13 8.83 5.76 2.93
N ALA A 14 8.18 6.26 1.88
CA ALA A 14 7.40 5.43 0.97
C ALA A 14 8.28 4.42 0.20
N ASP A 15 9.48 4.83 -0.20
CA ASP A 15 10.45 3.96 -0.85
C ASP A 15 10.98 2.86 0.08
N ASN A 16 11.20 3.18 1.36
CA ASN A 16 11.58 2.18 2.37
C ASN A 16 10.48 1.14 2.59
N MET A 17 9.21 1.57 2.68
CA MET A 17 8.07 0.66 2.80
C MET A 17 7.88 -0.20 1.54
N TYR A 18 8.06 0.38 0.35
CA TYR A 18 8.06 -0.36 -0.92
C TYR A 18 9.15 -1.45 -0.94
N LYS A 19 10.37 -1.12 -0.50
CA LYS A 19 11.49 -2.08 -0.40
C LYS A 19 11.22 -3.16 0.64
N LEU A 20 10.65 -2.80 1.80
CA LEU A 20 10.28 -3.74 2.85
C LEU A 20 9.30 -4.80 2.31
N ALA A 21 8.24 -4.39 1.61
CA ALA A 21 7.28 -5.30 1.01
C ALA A 21 7.95 -6.29 0.03
N GLY A 22 8.89 -5.80 -0.79
CA GLY A 22 9.68 -6.66 -1.69
C GLY A 22 10.59 -7.64 -0.95
N ASN A 23 11.26 -7.19 0.12
CA ASN A 23 12.12 -8.04 0.95
C ASN A 23 11.34 -9.14 1.66
N VAL A 24 10.14 -8.84 2.16
CA VAL A 24 9.27 -9.87 2.79
C VAL A 24 8.87 -10.95 1.78
N ILE A 25 8.52 -10.57 0.55
CA ILE A 25 8.26 -11.54 -0.54
C ILE A 25 9.50 -12.41 -0.79
N MET A 26 10.68 -11.79 -0.91
CA MET A 26 11.93 -12.51 -1.14
C MET A 26 12.24 -13.49 -0.01
N MET A 27 12.15 -13.07 1.24
CA MET A 27 12.40 -13.92 2.41
C MET A 27 11.40 -15.08 2.50
N ALA A 28 10.13 -14.84 2.17
CA ALA A 28 9.11 -15.89 2.09
C ALA A 28 9.42 -16.91 0.98
N ASN A 29 9.79 -16.44 -0.21
CA ASN A 29 10.15 -17.30 -1.34
C ASN A 29 11.41 -18.13 -1.09
N LEU A 30 12.36 -17.60 -0.32
CA LEU A 30 13.57 -18.31 0.11
C LEU A 30 13.34 -19.24 1.31
N GLY A 31 12.12 -19.29 1.86
CA GLY A 31 11.77 -20.14 2.99
C GLY A 31 12.26 -19.66 4.36
N PHE A 32 12.78 -18.43 4.46
CA PHE A 32 13.20 -17.83 5.73
C PHE A 32 12.00 -17.44 6.60
N ILE A 33 10.85 -17.17 5.99
CA ILE A 33 9.59 -16.92 6.69
C ILE A 33 8.66 -18.10 6.39
N PRO A 34 8.15 -18.81 7.43
CA PRO A 34 7.18 -19.88 7.22
C PRO A 34 5.95 -19.37 6.45
N THR A 35 5.75 -19.88 5.23
CA THR A 35 4.65 -19.50 4.32
C THR A 35 3.35 -20.26 4.60
N ARG A 36 3.30 -21.05 5.68
CA ARG A 36 2.16 -21.93 6.03
C ARG A 36 0.82 -21.21 6.23
N ILE A 37 0.84 -19.89 6.24
CA ILE A 37 -0.32 -19.01 6.27
C ILE A 37 0.09 -17.85 5.38
N LYS A 38 -0.63 -17.52 4.30
CA LYS A 38 -0.30 -16.51 3.26
C LYS A 38 0.10 -15.10 3.76
N LYS A 39 0.12 -14.90 5.09
CA LYS A 39 0.47 -13.72 5.87
C LYS A 39 1.65 -12.89 5.34
N PRO A 40 2.82 -13.42 4.96
CA PRO A 40 3.90 -12.56 4.46
C PRO A 40 3.56 -11.92 3.10
N TYR A 41 2.88 -12.65 2.22
CA TYR A 41 2.45 -12.13 0.92
C TYR A 41 1.31 -11.12 1.06
N ILE A 42 0.34 -11.41 1.93
CA ILE A 42 -0.76 -10.48 2.28
C ILE A 42 -0.20 -9.20 2.89
N PHE A 43 0.74 -9.29 3.84
CA PHE A 43 1.44 -8.14 4.40
C PHE A 43 2.07 -7.27 3.31
N SER A 44 2.80 -7.88 2.37
CA SER A 44 3.43 -7.14 1.28
C SER A 44 2.42 -6.49 0.34
N MET A 45 1.33 -7.19 0.00
CA MET A 45 0.26 -6.66 -0.85
C MET A 45 -0.47 -5.49 -0.17
N ASN A 46 -0.80 -5.60 1.11
CA ASN A 46 -1.38 -4.53 1.92
C ASN A 46 -0.42 -3.33 2.02
N THR A 47 0.88 -3.59 2.20
CA THR A 47 1.90 -2.52 2.22
C THR A 47 1.95 -1.77 0.89
N TYR A 48 1.90 -2.48 -0.24
CA TYR A 48 1.83 -1.84 -1.57
C TYR A 48 0.53 -1.05 -1.76
N LEU A 49 -0.60 -1.56 -1.31
CA LEU A 49 -1.88 -0.83 -1.38
C LEU A 49 -1.79 0.47 -0.58
N VAL A 50 -1.41 0.41 0.69
CA VAL A 50 -1.40 1.56 1.59
C VAL A 50 -0.39 2.62 1.16
N THR A 51 0.84 2.23 0.79
CA THR A 51 1.83 3.18 0.25
C THR A 51 1.38 3.79 -1.08
N GLY A 52 0.68 3.01 -1.89
CA GLY A 52 0.06 3.47 -3.12
C GLY A 52 -1.04 4.52 -2.90
N LEU A 53 -1.90 4.28 -1.91
CA LEU A 53 -2.92 5.22 -1.43
C LEU A 53 -2.31 6.47 -0.79
N ALA A 54 -1.07 6.41 -0.33
CA ALA A 54 -0.30 7.58 0.09
C ALA A 54 0.23 8.41 -1.09
N GLY A 55 -0.07 8.04 -2.34
CA GLY A 55 0.39 8.74 -3.55
C GLY A 55 1.69 8.17 -4.13
N TYR A 56 2.25 7.11 -3.57
CA TYR A 56 3.44 6.46 -4.14
C TYR A 56 3.06 5.49 -5.27
N SER A 57 2.84 6.04 -6.47
CA SER A 57 2.31 5.31 -7.63
C SER A 57 3.08 4.04 -8.01
N LYS A 58 4.38 3.95 -7.70
CA LYS A 58 5.17 2.73 -7.91
C LYS A 58 4.60 1.52 -7.16
N SER A 59 4.06 1.73 -5.97
CA SER A 59 3.47 0.65 -5.18
C SER A 59 2.19 0.11 -5.80
N LEU A 60 1.28 0.97 -6.30
CA LEU A 60 0.08 0.51 -7.00
C LEU A 60 0.43 -0.23 -8.29
N LYS A 61 1.41 0.26 -9.04
CA LYS A 61 1.93 -0.46 -10.22
C LYS A 61 2.41 -1.86 -9.84
N LYS A 62 3.14 -1.99 -8.73
CA LYS A 62 3.65 -3.28 -8.27
C LYS A 62 2.53 -4.22 -7.84
N LEU A 63 1.51 -3.71 -7.15
CA LEU A 63 0.35 -4.51 -6.77
C LEU A 63 -0.44 -4.99 -8.00
N ALA A 64 -0.61 -4.13 -9.00
CA ALA A 64 -1.24 -4.52 -10.27
C ALA A 64 -0.43 -5.59 -11.02
N GLU A 65 0.90 -5.50 -11.04
CA GLU A 65 1.78 -6.53 -11.61
C GLU A 65 1.60 -7.89 -10.91
N ILE A 66 1.54 -7.89 -9.57
CA ILE A 66 1.35 -9.11 -8.78
C ILE A 66 0.07 -9.85 -9.21
N TYR A 67 -1.07 -9.16 -9.31
CA TYR A 67 -2.31 -9.76 -9.79
C TYR A 67 -2.28 -10.13 -11.26
N SER A 68 -1.64 -9.32 -12.11
CA SER A 68 -1.54 -9.60 -13.55
C SER A 68 -0.72 -10.86 -13.84
N GLN A 69 0.28 -11.15 -13.01
CA GLN A 69 1.21 -12.28 -13.20
C GLN A 69 0.81 -13.51 -12.38
N GLY A 70 0.15 -13.32 -11.24
CA GLY A 70 -0.15 -14.38 -10.28
C GLY A 70 1.11 -14.94 -9.59
N SER A 71 2.06 -14.06 -9.22
CA SER A 71 3.39 -14.48 -8.73
C SER A 71 3.40 -14.97 -7.29
N ILE A 72 2.53 -14.42 -6.43
CA ILE A 72 2.37 -14.78 -5.00
C ILE A 72 0.90 -14.94 -4.59
N THR A 73 0.00 -14.73 -5.54
CA THR A 73 -1.46 -14.85 -5.44
C THR A 73 -1.96 -15.44 -6.76
N ASP A 74 -3.20 -15.88 -6.83
CA ASP A 74 -3.79 -16.28 -8.11
C ASP A 74 -3.84 -15.09 -9.09
N LYS A 75 -3.59 -15.40 -10.36
CA LYS A 75 -3.67 -14.41 -11.43
C LYS A 75 -5.11 -13.90 -11.54
N ASP A 76 -5.27 -12.58 -11.47
CA ASP A 76 -6.55 -11.89 -11.59
C ASP A 76 -6.38 -10.60 -12.40
N SER A 77 -6.71 -10.66 -13.69
CA SER A 77 -6.61 -9.51 -14.58
C SER A 77 -7.62 -8.41 -14.25
N ILE A 78 -8.77 -8.75 -13.64
CA ILE A 78 -9.80 -7.77 -13.30
C ILE A 78 -9.32 -6.91 -12.13
N LYS A 79 -8.78 -7.54 -11.08
CA LYS A 79 -8.16 -6.82 -9.95
C LYS A 79 -6.99 -5.97 -10.42
N ALA A 80 -6.13 -6.50 -11.28
CA ALA A 80 -5.01 -5.75 -11.83
C ALA A 80 -5.47 -4.47 -12.59
N GLU A 81 -6.50 -4.57 -13.42
CA GLU A 81 -7.03 -3.40 -14.16
C GLU A 81 -7.69 -2.38 -13.24
N LYS A 82 -8.44 -2.81 -12.20
CA LYS A 82 -8.97 -1.90 -11.18
C LYS A 82 -7.86 -1.08 -10.52
N ILE A 83 -6.78 -1.72 -10.08
CA ILE A 83 -5.65 -1.04 -9.43
C ILE A 83 -4.97 -0.06 -10.39
N LYS A 84 -4.80 -0.42 -11.67
CA LYS A 84 -4.25 0.50 -12.68
C LYS A 84 -5.16 1.72 -12.89
N ALA A 85 -6.47 1.51 -12.95
CA ALA A 85 -7.44 2.59 -13.08
C ALA A 85 -7.40 3.54 -11.88
N ALA A 86 -7.37 3.01 -10.65
CA ALA A 86 -7.21 3.84 -9.45
C ALA A 86 -5.89 4.62 -9.45
N SER A 87 -4.78 3.96 -9.83
CA SER A 87 -3.48 4.61 -9.97
C SER A 87 -3.51 5.79 -10.95
N LYS A 88 -4.23 5.63 -12.06
CA LYS A 88 -4.43 6.69 -13.05
C LYS A 88 -5.25 7.86 -12.48
N LEU A 89 -6.37 7.58 -11.82
CA LEU A 89 -7.20 8.61 -11.18
C LEU A 89 -6.40 9.42 -10.15
N ILE A 90 -5.57 8.76 -9.34
CA ILE A 90 -4.68 9.43 -8.36
C ILE A 90 -3.67 10.34 -9.05
N LEU A 91 -3.06 9.89 -10.15
CA LEU A 91 -2.14 10.70 -10.95
C LEU A 91 -2.84 11.91 -11.59
N GLU A 92 -4.14 11.79 -11.87
CA GLU A 92 -4.99 12.88 -12.38
C GLU A 92 -5.51 13.80 -11.27
N GLY A 93 -5.17 13.53 -10.00
CA GLY A 93 -5.46 14.39 -8.85
C GLY A 93 -6.64 13.95 -7.98
N ALA A 94 -7.19 12.75 -8.21
CA ALA A 94 -8.22 12.20 -7.33
C ALA A 94 -7.66 11.93 -5.93
N GLU A 95 -8.49 12.11 -4.91
CA GLU A 95 -8.18 11.66 -3.56
C GLU A 95 -8.01 10.12 -3.57
N PRO A 96 -6.92 9.56 -3.03
CA PRO A 96 -6.60 8.15 -3.19
C PRO A 96 -7.63 7.15 -2.69
N MET A 97 -8.28 7.42 -1.56
CA MET A 97 -9.32 6.52 -1.05
C MET A 97 -10.56 6.54 -1.95
N ASN A 98 -10.94 7.71 -2.46
CA ASN A 98 -12.02 7.85 -3.44
C ASN A 98 -11.70 7.12 -4.74
N ALA A 99 -10.48 7.25 -5.26
CA ALA A 99 -10.05 6.57 -6.48
C ALA A 99 -10.11 5.04 -6.38
N ILE A 100 -9.69 4.47 -5.24
CA ILE A 100 -9.78 3.03 -5.01
C ILE A 100 -11.23 2.56 -4.78
N SER A 101 -12.04 3.37 -4.11
CA SER A 101 -13.46 3.08 -3.93
C SER A 101 -14.23 3.13 -5.25
N GLU A 102 -13.92 4.08 -6.13
CA GLU A 102 -14.56 4.26 -7.44
C GLU A 102 -14.37 3.03 -8.34
N VAL A 103 -13.19 2.43 -8.32
CA VAL A 103 -12.90 1.19 -9.07
C VAL A 103 -13.40 -0.07 -8.35
N GLY A 104 -13.99 0.08 -7.15
CA GLY A 104 -14.52 -1.00 -6.35
C GLY A 104 -13.47 -2.04 -5.97
N PHE A 105 -12.26 -1.60 -5.62
CA PHE A 105 -11.21 -2.45 -5.03
C PHE A 105 -11.23 -2.30 -3.51
N LYS A 106 -11.15 -3.42 -2.78
CA LYS A 106 -11.22 -3.48 -1.31
C LYS A 106 -10.06 -4.32 -0.77
N ALA A 107 -9.65 -4.20 0.49
CA ALA A 107 -8.59 -5.11 0.97
C ALA A 107 -9.06 -6.56 1.14
N SER A 108 -10.36 -6.81 1.26
CA SER A 108 -10.90 -8.18 1.12
C SER A 108 -10.59 -8.80 -0.26
N ASP A 109 -10.22 -7.99 -1.26
CA ASP A 109 -9.72 -8.50 -2.54
C ASP A 109 -8.27 -9.05 -2.43
N ILE A 110 -7.52 -8.69 -1.38
CA ILE A 110 -6.16 -9.15 -1.06
C ILE A 110 -6.21 -10.39 -0.18
N ASP A 111 -6.96 -10.36 0.91
CA ASP A 111 -7.17 -11.51 1.78
C ASP A 111 -8.67 -11.72 2.03
N PRO A 112 -9.29 -12.76 1.44
CA PRO A 112 -10.70 -13.05 1.68
C PRO A 112 -10.95 -13.67 3.07
N ASP A 113 -9.91 -14.16 3.76
CA ASP A 113 -9.97 -14.74 5.10
C ASP A 113 -9.66 -13.70 6.21
N GLU A 114 -9.30 -12.46 5.85
CA GLU A 114 -9.33 -11.33 6.77
C GLU A 114 -10.81 -11.11 7.14
N GLU A 115 -11.22 -11.56 8.34
CA GLU A 115 -12.53 -11.25 8.95
C GLU A 115 -12.83 -9.78 8.70
N ASP A 116 -13.79 -9.49 7.80
CA ASP A 116 -14.19 -8.16 7.32
C ASP A 116 -13.41 -7.04 8.02
N VAL A 117 -12.13 -6.88 7.63
CA VAL A 117 -11.29 -5.81 8.15
C VAL A 117 -12.02 -4.58 7.66
N SER A 118 -12.71 -3.93 8.60
CA SER A 118 -13.67 -2.91 8.29
C SER A 118 -12.96 -1.87 7.44
N TYR A 119 -13.68 -1.19 6.56
CA TYR A 119 -13.12 -0.03 5.86
C TYR A 119 -12.40 0.91 6.83
N SER A 120 -12.84 0.98 8.11
CA SER A 120 -12.18 1.68 9.20
C SER A 120 -10.78 1.16 9.57
N ASP A 121 -10.52 -0.14 9.54
CA ASP A 121 -9.24 -0.72 9.98
C ASP A 121 -8.15 -0.55 8.90
N LEU A 122 -8.56 -0.66 7.64
CA LEU A 122 -7.74 -0.25 6.49
C LEU A 122 -7.51 1.24 6.49
N GLN A 123 -8.55 2.02 6.76
CA GLN A 123 -8.45 3.47 6.88
C GLN A 123 -7.55 3.84 8.06
N ASP A 124 -7.57 3.11 9.17
CA ASP A 124 -6.68 3.31 10.32
C ASP A 124 -5.24 2.92 10.00
N SER A 125 -5.01 1.82 9.29
CA SER A 125 -3.68 1.42 8.82
C SER A 125 -3.14 2.39 7.77
N TYR A 126 -4.01 2.85 6.88
CA TYR A 126 -3.74 3.92 5.93
C TYR A 126 -3.43 5.22 6.65
N ILE A 127 -4.24 5.67 7.60
CA ILE A 127 -4.04 6.90 8.38
C ILE A 127 -2.78 6.79 9.22
N LYS A 128 -2.48 5.64 9.84
CA LYS A 128 -1.24 5.44 10.60
C LYS A 128 -0.01 5.49 9.70
N THR A 129 -0.07 4.80 8.56
CA THR A 129 1.03 4.82 7.57
C THR A 129 1.16 6.18 6.91
N TYR A 130 0.04 6.84 6.61
CA TYR A 130 -0.02 8.20 6.09
C TYR A 130 0.54 9.16 7.13
N ASN A 131 0.13 9.13 8.38
CA ASN A 131 0.70 9.98 9.43
C ASN A 131 2.17 9.66 9.71
N TYR A 132 2.60 8.41 9.53
CA TYR A 132 4.00 8.02 9.63
C TYR A 132 4.83 8.59 8.46
N LEU A 133 4.28 8.55 7.24
CA LEU A 133 4.94 9.04 6.03
C LEU A 133 4.82 10.57 5.88
N PHE A 134 3.71 11.15 6.34
CA PHE A 134 3.24 12.53 6.22
C PHE A 134 2.80 13.08 7.61
N PRO A 135 3.71 13.19 8.60
CA PRO A 135 3.34 13.64 9.93
C PRO A 135 2.81 15.10 9.94
N PRO A 136 1.81 15.43 10.79
CA PRO A 136 1.33 16.79 10.95
C PRO A 136 2.44 17.72 11.44
N ILE A 137 2.43 18.96 10.94
CA ILE A 137 3.54 19.91 11.06
C ILE A 137 3.67 20.51 12.47
N ASP A 138 2.67 20.32 13.34
CA ASP A 138 2.54 21.09 14.59
C ASP A 138 2.96 20.33 15.86
N GLN A 139 3.60 19.16 15.76
CA GLN A 139 4.01 18.37 16.94
C GLN A 139 5.46 18.57 17.41
N GLU A 140 6.24 19.46 16.79
CA GLU A 140 7.60 19.78 17.26
C GLU A 140 7.69 20.98 18.23
N GLU A 141 6.60 21.68 18.55
CA GLU A 141 6.63 22.82 19.50
C GLU A 141 6.18 22.48 20.93
N SER A 142 6.23 21.21 21.37
CA SER A 142 5.90 20.86 22.77
C SER A 142 6.82 19.82 23.40
N ALA A 143 8.09 19.80 23.01
CA ALA A 143 9.15 19.19 23.82
C ALA A 143 10.19 20.27 24.18
N LEU A 144 9.82 21.09 25.16
CA LEU A 144 10.76 21.85 26.00
C LEU A 144 11.58 20.90 26.87
#